data_AF-A0A1F9ZVI4-F1
#
_entry.id   AF-A0A1F9ZVI4-F1
#
_cell.length_a   1.000
_cell.length_b   1.000
_cell.length_c   1.000
_cell.angle_alpha   90.00
_cell.angle_beta   90.00
_cell.angle_gamma   90.00
#
_symmetry.space_group_name_H-M   'P 1'
#
loop_
_entity.id
_entity.type
_entity.pdbx_description
1 polymer ?
#
loop_
_entity_poly.entity_id
_entity_poly.type
_entity_poly.pdbx_seq_one_letter_code
_entity_poly.pdbx_strand_id
1 'polypeptide(L)'
;MRTISALFSAILSVTLLLIASAPASSQGLGNEMTIEGRILISGITSLDGSATVKVTYSGDTAMYVREAAFSAFDESGDQWMKVEEVRRLLDAVSDQMVGKIVWGFSIDSTTNFSEKSDAFIIDHTSGLVDSEWRSTNPISFTLSFDGSGSITNREIEAGEGLYEALSLAVASAIGYRHDGWCVVDLRVSTFVVGSFSSPNLSGGEMSAVRTPMGDILWYSFSGDANALTPIPDKVTYRSFSIMDNQQIAFIALMICLLLMLRTPSKDFDKFEKLHPKKFRKYAKPLIVVWVSAIALAAMSVVLYLLPFLFAFSSPNAYILAGYLYLVLPLAVVAEHFFSKFMYGRAALNIPDESSIEVKQAMLEPEAKEGEWLCKSCYMPIEETLDIFQCSCGATMHVKCAERAQMCPQCNAVLFPQLTRSIECRACGETFLYSGTEEGYSIQCTKCGAFQEQVAPGRNYLIVDQDPHNAFTMIRALGKTDRQALCLTTQFPGKVRSDYDMDSVEIKWFSDSTTDIDNVNPKDLDGDPMEIVSTFLMTTKGAGVMLEGVDTLIELNGFEKVLNFIKKINDLASTHGSTIILALDKKKVTESQFKAITEQFDETHDFQ
;
A
#
# COMPACT_ATOMS: atom_id res chain seq x y z
N MET A 1 4.81 7.06 2.98
CA MET A 1 5.91 7.84 3.61
C MET A 1 6.38 7.26 4.94
N ARG A 2 5.51 6.98 5.94
CA ARG A 2 5.94 6.39 7.22
C ARG A 2 6.63 5.02 7.10
N THR A 3 6.17 4.16 6.20
CA THR A 3 6.78 2.85 5.94
C THR A 3 8.16 2.93 5.26
N ILE A 4 8.38 3.94 4.43
CA ILE A 4 9.66 4.18 3.72
C ILE A 4 10.73 4.64 4.71
N SER A 5 10.38 5.53 5.64
CA SER A 5 11.30 6.00 6.70
C SER A 5 11.69 4.89 7.67
N ALA A 6 10.76 4.02 8.06
CA ALA A 6 11.05 2.89 8.94
C ALA A 6 11.96 1.84 8.27
N LEU A 7 11.73 1.55 6.98
CA LEU A 7 12.56 0.61 6.22
C LEU A 7 13.98 1.17 6.00
N PHE A 8 14.11 2.46 5.69
CA PHE A 8 15.41 3.13 5.58
C PHE A 8 16.17 3.07 6.90
N SER A 9 15.50 3.32 8.04
CA SER A 9 16.12 3.28 9.36
C SER A 9 16.56 1.87 9.77
N ALA A 10 15.75 0.84 9.45
CA ALA A 10 16.05 -0.55 9.76
C ALA A 10 17.18 -1.12 8.88
N ILE A 11 17.20 -0.79 7.58
CA ILE A 11 18.28 -1.20 6.68
C ILE A 11 19.57 -0.47 7.06
N LEU A 12 19.52 0.85 7.30
CA LEU A 12 20.67 1.66 7.69
C LEU A 12 21.31 1.16 9.00
N SER A 13 20.50 0.76 9.99
CA SER A 13 21.00 0.23 11.27
C SER A 13 21.63 -1.17 11.16
N VAL A 14 21.09 -2.05 10.33
CA VAL A 14 21.69 -3.37 10.08
C VAL A 14 22.97 -3.26 9.24
N THR A 15 23.04 -2.33 8.27
CA THR A 15 24.27 -2.07 7.52
C THR A 15 25.33 -1.33 8.34
N LEU A 16 24.95 -0.39 9.22
CA LEU A 16 25.92 0.24 10.15
C LEU A 16 26.57 -0.80 11.07
N LEU A 17 25.84 -1.85 11.46
CA LEU A 17 26.38 -2.94 12.27
C LEU A 17 27.40 -3.79 11.50
N LEU A 18 27.25 -3.94 10.17
CA LEU A 18 28.20 -4.66 9.32
C LEU A 18 29.45 -3.81 9.02
N ILE A 19 29.29 -2.49 8.87
CA ILE A 19 30.39 -1.53 8.64
C ILE A 19 31.17 -1.22 9.94
N ALA A 20 30.58 -1.49 11.11
CA ALA A 20 31.26 -1.37 12.41
C ALA A 20 32.38 -2.41 12.62
N SER A 21 32.59 -3.33 11.67
CA SER A 21 33.85 -4.07 11.60
C SER A 21 34.95 -3.16 11.03
N ALA A 22 35.48 -2.30 11.91
CA ALA A 22 36.80 -1.71 11.74
C ALA A 22 37.83 -2.85 11.51
N PRO A 23 38.88 -2.58 10.72
CA PRO A 23 39.69 -3.62 10.11
C PRO A 23 40.38 -4.47 11.17
N ALA A 24 40.55 -5.75 10.82
CA ALA A 24 41.33 -6.69 11.58
C ALA A 24 42.70 -6.07 11.87
N SER A 25 43.01 -5.87 13.16
CA SER A 25 44.37 -5.62 13.60
C SER A 25 45.19 -6.86 13.25
N SER A 26 45.75 -6.87 12.04
CA SER A 26 46.78 -7.84 11.69
C SER A 26 47.95 -7.55 12.61
N GLN A 27 48.13 -8.36 13.64
CA GLN A 27 49.30 -8.32 14.51
C GLN A 27 50.54 -8.60 13.67
N GLY A 28 51.20 -7.54 13.19
CA GLY A 28 52.47 -7.59 12.50
C GLY A 28 53.61 -7.54 13.50
N LEU A 29 54.21 -8.68 13.79
CA LEU A 29 55.64 -8.90 14.07
C LEU A 29 56.44 -7.80 14.82
N GLY A 30 55.90 -7.14 15.84
CA GLY A 30 56.64 -6.37 16.85
C GLY A 30 57.36 -5.10 16.38
N ASN A 31 57.82 -5.01 15.12
CA ASN A 31 58.66 -3.96 14.54
C ASN A 31 57.96 -3.33 13.33
N GLU A 32 57.00 -2.45 13.56
CA GLU A 32 56.21 -1.83 12.49
C GLU A 32 55.97 -0.32 12.72
N MET A 33 55.66 0.38 11.64
CA MET A 33 55.15 1.75 11.67
C MET A 33 53.66 1.72 11.31
N THR A 34 52.81 2.08 12.27
CA THR A 34 51.36 2.18 12.09
C THR A 34 50.95 3.64 11.93
N ILE A 35 50.21 3.95 10.87
CA ILE A 35 49.68 5.28 10.59
C ILE A 35 48.15 5.20 10.62
N GLU A 36 47.54 5.78 11.65
CA GLU A 36 46.08 5.88 11.77
C GLU A 36 45.64 7.32 11.48
N GLY A 37 44.83 7.53 10.46
CA GLY A 37 44.44 8.87 10.01
C GLY A 37 42.95 9.06 9.85
N ARG A 38 42.47 10.25 10.21
CA ARG A 38 41.14 10.75 9.85
C ARG A 38 41.32 11.96 8.97
N ILE A 39 40.84 11.88 7.74
CA ILE A 39 40.92 12.94 6.75
C ILE A 39 39.50 13.39 6.43
N LEU A 40 39.25 14.69 6.53
CA LEU A 40 38.03 15.35 6.10
C LEU A 40 38.37 16.17 4.87
N ILE A 41 37.70 15.92 3.76
CA ILE A 41 37.85 16.70 2.53
C ILE A 41 36.51 17.33 2.24
N SER A 42 36.50 18.65 2.03
CA SER A 42 35.30 19.40 1.71
C SER A 42 35.58 20.40 0.60
N GLY A 43 34.56 20.79 -0.15
CA GLY A 43 34.69 21.89 -1.10
C GLY A 43 33.88 21.71 -2.37
N ILE A 44 33.66 22.84 -3.05
CA ILE A 44 32.89 22.92 -4.30
C ILE A 44 33.84 23.13 -5.49
N THR A 45 34.76 24.08 -5.34
CA THR A 45 35.69 24.56 -6.38
C THR A 45 37.17 24.44 -6.01
N SER A 46 37.48 24.10 -4.76
CA SER A 46 38.79 23.66 -4.24
C SER A 46 38.59 22.39 -3.42
N LEU A 47 39.63 21.56 -3.26
CA LEU A 47 39.67 20.59 -2.16
C LEU A 47 40.23 21.30 -0.94
N ASP A 48 39.41 21.53 0.07
CA ASP A 48 39.87 21.97 1.38
C ASP A 48 39.88 20.73 2.29
N GLY A 49 41.07 20.35 2.74
CA GLY A 49 41.31 19.15 3.53
C GLY A 49 41.73 19.51 4.95
N SER A 50 41.18 18.82 5.94
CA SER A 50 41.72 18.77 7.30
C SER A 50 41.99 17.32 7.68
N ALA A 51 43.09 17.05 8.36
CA ALA A 51 43.48 15.71 8.74
C ALA A 51 44.05 15.67 10.15
N THR A 52 43.73 14.59 10.87
CA THR A 52 44.36 14.23 12.14
C THR A 52 44.96 12.84 11.98
N VAL A 53 46.27 12.72 12.18
CA VAL A 53 47.01 11.47 11.97
C VAL A 53 47.79 11.13 13.23
N LYS A 54 47.63 9.90 13.69
CA LYS A 54 48.41 9.30 14.76
C LYS A 54 49.42 8.34 14.15
N VAL A 55 50.70 8.60 14.41
CA VAL A 55 51.80 7.73 14.00
C VAL A 55 52.23 6.93 15.22
N THR A 56 52.37 5.62 15.08
CA THR A 56 52.84 4.72 16.12
C THR A 56 54.00 3.87 15.60
N TYR A 57 55.11 3.84 16.34
CA TYR A 57 56.23 2.95 16.12
C TYR A 57 56.26 1.89 17.22
N SER A 58 56.49 0.63 16.86
CA SER A 58 56.51 -0.50 17.80
C SER A 58 57.83 -1.28 17.74
N GLY A 59 58.24 -1.86 18.88
CA GLY A 59 59.43 -2.73 18.98
C GLY A 59 60.74 -2.01 18.74
N ASP A 60 61.61 -2.63 17.92
CA ASP A 60 62.96 -2.11 17.64
C ASP A 60 62.91 -0.79 16.88
N THR A 61 61.88 -0.54 16.07
CA THR A 61 61.71 0.75 15.34
C THR A 61 61.46 1.89 16.32
N ALA A 62 60.70 1.64 17.39
CA ALA A 62 60.48 2.61 18.46
C ALA A 62 61.79 2.95 19.19
N MET A 63 62.64 1.94 19.42
CA MET A 63 63.97 2.17 19.98
C MET A 63 64.80 3.06 19.06
N TYR A 64 64.91 2.75 17.76
CA TYR A 64 65.71 3.55 16.80
C TYR A 64 65.20 4.99 16.65
N VAL A 65 63.88 5.20 16.59
CA VAL A 65 63.28 6.54 16.56
C VAL A 65 63.62 7.31 17.84
N ARG A 66 63.59 6.64 19.00
CA ARG A 66 63.97 7.25 20.27
C ARG A 66 65.43 7.67 20.26
N GLU A 67 66.35 6.76 19.90
CA GLU A 67 67.78 7.06 19.84
C GLU A 67 68.07 8.27 18.92
N ALA A 68 67.43 8.29 17.76
CA ALA A 68 67.55 9.39 16.79
C ALA A 68 66.99 10.71 17.34
N ALA A 69 65.80 10.69 17.95
CA ALA A 69 65.15 11.86 18.54
C ALA A 69 66.00 12.50 19.63
N PHE A 70 66.50 11.69 20.56
CA PHE A 70 67.38 12.20 21.60
C PHE A 70 68.72 12.71 21.02
N SER A 71 69.31 12.04 20.03
CA SER A 71 70.55 12.52 19.42
C SER A 71 70.41 13.90 18.75
N ALA A 72 69.20 14.25 18.33
CA ALA A 72 68.89 15.49 17.64
C ALA A 72 68.46 16.62 18.58
N PHE A 73 67.74 16.32 19.68
CA PHE A 73 67.06 17.33 20.50
C PHE A 73 67.41 17.33 22.01
N ASP A 74 68.15 16.33 22.53
CA ASP A 74 68.58 16.32 23.93
C ASP A 74 69.73 17.31 24.16
N GLU A 75 69.40 18.50 24.67
CA GLU A 75 70.39 19.52 25.02
C GLU A 75 71.04 19.26 26.38
N SER A 76 70.42 18.42 27.21
CA SER A 76 70.79 18.23 28.60
C SER A 76 71.67 17.00 28.85
N GLY A 77 71.66 16.04 27.94
CA GLY A 77 72.45 14.81 27.99
C GLY A 77 72.05 13.89 29.15
N ASP A 78 70.86 14.09 29.72
CA ASP A 78 70.40 13.36 30.90
C ASP A 78 69.71 12.03 30.55
N GLN A 79 69.57 11.71 29.25
CA GLN A 79 68.92 10.50 28.73
C GLN A 79 67.40 10.43 29.00
N TRP A 80 66.76 11.58 29.30
CA TRP A 80 65.31 11.72 29.45
C TRP A 80 64.80 12.92 28.64
N MET A 81 63.78 12.73 27.80
CA MET A 81 63.22 13.83 27.00
C MET A 81 62.23 14.64 27.82
N LYS A 82 62.52 15.92 28.00
CA LYS A 82 61.60 16.87 28.65
C LYS A 82 60.47 17.26 27.70
N VAL A 83 59.36 17.73 28.26
CA VAL A 83 58.18 18.15 27.48
C VAL A 83 58.55 19.25 26.48
N GLU A 84 59.47 20.14 26.84
CA GLU A 84 59.98 21.20 25.97
C GLU A 84 60.80 20.69 24.78
N GLU A 85 61.57 19.61 24.96
CA GLU A 85 62.37 19.00 23.89
C GLU A 85 61.47 18.21 22.93
N VAL A 86 60.49 17.49 23.47
CA VAL A 86 59.45 16.81 22.67
C VAL A 86 58.63 17.84 21.87
N ARG A 87 58.33 19.01 22.45
CA ARG A 87 57.66 20.10 21.74
C ARG A 87 58.48 20.57 20.53
N ARG A 88 59.79 20.80 20.68
CA ARG A 88 60.67 21.21 19.56
C ARG A 88 60.76 20.14 18.47
N LEU A 89 60.80 18.87 18.86
CA LEU A 89 60.75 17.74 17.92
C LEU A 89 59.46 17.76 17.09
N LEU A 90 58.30 17.88 17.75
CA LEU A 90 57.01 17.90 17.07
C LEU A 90 56.85 19.12 16.17
N ASP A 91 57.32 20.29 16.58
CA ASP A 91 57.33 21.49 15.73
C ASP A 91 58.23 21.28 14.50
N ALA A 92 59.43 20.72 14.67
CA ALA A 92 60.33 20.42 13.55
C ALA A 92 59.70 19.43 12.54
N VAL A 93 59.03 18.38 13.02
CA VAL A 93 58.29 17.45 12.15
C VAL A 93 57.12 18.16 11.45
N SER A 94 56.40 19.01 12.18
CA SER A 94 55.22 19.74 11.66
C SER A 94 55.59 20.77 10.59
N ASP A 95 56.73 21.44 10.72
CA ASP A 95 57.22 22.39 9.72
C ASP A 95 57.61 21.70 8.41
N GLN A 96 58.22 20.51 8.48
CA GLN A 96 58.65 19.74 7.30
C GLN A 96 57.48 19.12 6.52
N MET A 97 56.30 19.04 7.13
CA MET A 97 55.08 18.56 6.48
C MET A 97 54.45 19.61 5.56
N VAL A 98 54.73 20.90 5.78
CA VAL A 98 54.14 22.00 4.98
C VAL A 98 54.60 21.89 3.52
N GLY A 99 53.65 22.00 2.58
CA GLY A 99 53.88 21.87 1.13
C GLY A 99 53.89 20.45 0.59
N LYS A 100 53.79 19.41 1.44
CA LYS A 100 53.60 18.01 0.99
C LYS A 100 52.15 17.80 0.53
N ILE A 101 51.95 16.83 -0.37
CA ILE A 101 50.63 16.51 -0.94
C ILE A 101 50.10 15.25 -0.28
N VAL A 102 48.91 15.32 0.31
CA VAL A 102 48.22 14.20 0.94
C VAL A 102 46.81 14.14 0.41
N TRP A 103 46.36 12.98 -0.07
CA TRP A 103 44.98 12.75 -0.53
C TRP A 103 44.43 13.83 -1.49
N GLY A 104 45.28 14.38 -2.35
CA GLY A 104 44.90 15.35 -3.40
C GLY A 104 44.95 16.83 -2.99
N PHE A 105 45.25 17.17 -1.74
CA PHE A 105 45.48 18.55 -1.29
C PHE A 105 46.92 18.75 -0.79
N SER A 106 47.44 19.97 -0.88
CA SER A 106 48.73 20.34 -0.28
C SER A 106 48.53 20.85 1.13
N ILE A 107 49.43 20.47 2.04
CA ILE A 107 49.40 20.92 3.43
C ILE A 107 49.83 22.39 3.48
N ASP A 108 48.94 23.27 3.94
CA ASP A 108 49.18 24.71 4.04
C ASP A 108 49.56 25.13 5.46
N SER A 109 48.99 24.47 6.46
CA SER A 109 49.28 24.74 7.87
C SER A 109 49.21 23.46 8.70
N THR A 110 50.06 23.38 9.72
CA THR A 110 50.12 22.26 10.67
C THR A 110 49.87 22.74 12.09
N THR A 111 49.66 21.81 13.02
CA THR A 111 49.54 22.14 14.45
C THR A 111 50.81 22.78 14.97
N ASN A 112 50.70 24.06 15.36
CA ASN A 112 51.75 24.77 16.09
C ASN A 112 51.78 24.25 17.55
N PHE A 113 52.81 23.47 17.91
CA PHE A 113 52.99 22.92 19.26
C PHE A 113 53.69 23.90 20.21
N SER A 114 54.39 24.92 19.68
CA SER A 114 55.00 26.01 20.45
C SER A 114 54.01 26.79 21.29
N GLU A 115 52.76 26.95 20.83
CA GLU A 115 51.70 27.69 21.53
C GLU A 115 50.83 26.82 22.46
N LYS A 116 51.08 25.51 22.52
CA LYS A 116 50.26 24.55 23.27
C LYS A 116 50.79 24.32 24.68
N SER A 117 49.89 24.08 25.63
CA SER A 117 50.23 23.78 27.03
C SER A 117 50.95 22.45 27.17
N ASP A 118 51.75 22.29 28.22
CA ASP A 118 52.49 21.04 28.49
C ASP A 118 51.56 19.84 28.63
N ALA A 119 50.38 20.03 29.24
CA ALA A 119 49.35 19.01 29.36
C ALA A 119 48.83 18.53 28.00
N PHE A 120 48.77 19.41 26.99
CA PHE A 120 48.35 19.05 25.64
C PHE A 120 49.39 18.15 24.95
N ILE A 121 50.68 18.45 25.14
CA ILE A 121 51.79 17.65 24.59
C ILE A 121 51.79 16.24 25.18
N ILE A 122 51.58 16.12 26.49
CA ILE A 122 51.52 14.82 27.19
C ILE A 122 50.32 13.99 26.72
N ASP A 123 49.18 14.62 26.40
CA ASP A 123 48.00 13.91 25.87
C ASP A 123 48.18 13.46 24.41
N HIS A 124 48.92 14.24 23.60
CA HIS A 124 49.12 13.97 22.17
C HIS A 124 50.36 13.13 21.86
N THR A 125 51.19 12.82 22.86
CA THR A 125 52.38 11.96 22.74
C THR A 125 52.34 10.82 23.75
N SER A 126 52.88 9.67 23.36
CA SER A 126 53.04 8.52 24.24
C SER A 126 54.40 7.89 24.01
N GLY A 127 55.08 7.50 25.08
CA GLY A 127 56.37 6.81 25.00
C GLY A 127 57.57 7.67 24.59
N LEU A 128 57.41 8.99 24.46
CA LEU A 128 58.47 9.97 24.23
C LEU A 128 58.87 10.68 25.53
N VAL A 129 57.88 11.24 26.24
CA VAL A 129 58.06 11.90 27.55
C VAL A 129 58.31 10.84 28.63
N ASP A 130 59.26 11.10 29.52
CA ASP A 130 59.60 10.25 30.67
C ASP A 130 59.90 8.77 30.30
N SER A 131 60.53 8.55 29.14
CA SER A 131 60.89 7.22 28.65
C SER A 131 62.40 7.00 28.59
N GLU A 132 62.85 5.80 28.95
CA GLU A 132 64.26 5.42 28.85
C GLU A 132 64.73 5.35 27.38
N TRP A 133 65.92 5.85 27.10
CA TRP A 133 66.55 5.89 25.76
C TRP A 133 66.48 4.55 25.00
N ARG A 134 66.70 3.40 25.65
CA ARG A 134 66.73 2.06 25.02
C ARG A 134 65.45 1.23 25.16
N SER A 135 64.35 1.85 25.57
CA SER A 135 63.10 1.11 25.73
C SER A 135 62.56 0.61 24.37
N THR A 136 61.86 -0.52 24.35
CA THR A 136 61.10 -0.99 23.18
C THR A 136 59.61 -0.63 23.30
N ASN A 137 59.24 0.19 24.29
CA ASN A 137 57.87 0.66 24.46
C ASN A 137 57.44 1.48 23.23
N PRO A 138 56.19 1.28 22.76
CA PRO A 138 55.71 1.93 21.56
C PRO A 138 55.70 3.45 21.72
N ILE A 139 56.10 4.14 20.67
CA ILE A 139 56.06 5.59 20.59
C ILE A 139 54.89 5.97 19.71
N SER A 140 54.02 6.86 20.18
CA SER A 140 53.00 7.45 19.33
C SER A 140 52.89 8.95 19.49
N PHE A 141 52.68 9.67 18.40
CA PHE A 141 52.34 11.09 18.43
C PHE A 141 51.25 11.40 17.42
N THR A 142 50.45 12.41 17.74
CA THR A 142 49.32 12.85 16.90
C THR A 142 49.60 14.22 16.30
N LEU A 143 49.48 14.32 14.98
CA LEU A 143 49.61 15.55 14.21
C LEU A 143 48.26 15.93 13.62
N SER A 144 47.94 17.22 13.55
CA SER A 144 46.82 17.69 12.74
C SER A 144 47.29 18.74 11.75
N PHE A 145 46.71 18.72 10.56
CA PHE A 145 47.11 19.61 9.47
C PHE A 145 45.93 19.94 8.58
N ASP A 146 45.95 21.16 8.05
CA ASP A 146 44.95 21.72 7.15
C ASP A 146 45.64 22.10 5.83
N GLY A 147 44.89 22.00 4.75
CA GLY A 147 45.44 22.27 3.43
C GLY A 147 44.40 22.47 2.35
N SER A 148 44.85 22.97 1.21
CA SER A 148 44.01 23.22 0.05
C SER A 148 44.62 22.61 -1.21
N GLY A 149 43.77 22.31 -2.21
CA GLY A 149 44.18 21.61 -3.42
C GLY A 149 43.39 22.05 -4.65
N SER A 150 44.07 22.15 -5.79
CA SER A 150 43.48 22.56 -7.06
C SER A 150 42.74 21.42 -7.77
N ILE A 151 41.61 21.77 -8.39
CA ILE A 151 40.67 20.87 -9.06
C ILE A 151 41.16 20.48 -10.48
N THR A 152 42.05 19.50 -10.56
CA THR A 152 42.33 18.79 -11.82
C THR A 152 42.14 17.30 -11.64
N ASN A 153 41.74 16.61 -12.72
CA ASN A 153 41.72 15.15 -12.72
C ASN A 153 43.12 14.64 -12.40
N ARG A 154 43.25 13.86 -11.32
CA ARG A 154 44.54 13.38 -10.83
C ARG A 154 44.39 12.00 -10.24
N GLU A 155 45.40 11.17 -10.46
CA GLU A 155 45.61 9.95 -9.68
C GLU A 155 46.16 10.35 -8.31
N ILE A 156 45.43 10.00 -7.27
CA ILE A 156 45.81 10.20 -5.88
C ILE A 156 46.38 8.90 -5.38
N GLU A 157 47.58 8.97 -4.81
CA GLU A 157 48.17 7.88 -4.06
C GLU A 157 47.45 7.77 -2.71
N ALA A 158 46.77 6.65 -2.47
CA ALA A 158 45.90 6.49 -1.30
C ALA A 158 46.70 6.28 0.00
N GLY A 159 47.81 5.55 -0.07
CA GLY A 159 48.72 5.30 1.05
C GLY A 159 50.06 6.02 0.93
N GLU A 160 50.65 6.01 -0.28
CA GLU A 160 52.03 6.47 -0.51
C GLU A 160 52.24 7.94 -0.12
N GLY A 161 51.35 8.84 -0.55
CA GLY A 161 51.52 10.28 -0.27
C GLY A 161 51.58 10.62 1.21
N LEU A 162 50.80 9.95 2.07
CA LEU A 162 50.85 10.17 3.52
C LEU A 162 52.10 9.53 4.16
N TYR A 163 52.44 8.31 3.76
CA TYR A 163 53.64 7.62 4.21
C TYR A 163 54.91 8.42 3.83
N GLU A 164 55.02 8.90 2.60
CA GLU A 164 56.15 9.72 2.15
C GLU A 164 56.20 11.06 2.87
N ALA A 165 55.07 11.76 3.04
CA ALA A 165 55.04 13.01 3.78
C ALA A 165 55.59 12.84 5.20
N LEU A 166 55.10 11.83 5.93
CA LEU A 166 55.50 11.57 7.31
C LEU A 166 56.92 11.03 7.42
N SER A 167 57.29 10.04 6.59
CA SER A 167 58.63 9.44 6.64
C SER A 167 59.72 10.45 6.27
N LEU A 168 59.48 11.34 5.30
CA LEU A 168 60.41 12.42 4.95
C LEU A 168 60.46 13.51 6.02
N ALA A 169 59.33 13.88 6.62
CA ALA A 169 59.29 14.88 7.68
C ALA A 169 60.06 14.39 8.93
N VAL A 170 59.83 13.15 9.34
CA VAL A 170 60.55 12.52 10.45
C VAL A 170 62.04 12.36 10.11
N ALA A 171 62.38 11.89 8.91
CA ALA A 171 63.78 11.77 8.49
C ALA A 171 64.51 13.12 8.47
N SER A 172 63.83 14.20 8.08
CA SER A 172 64.42 15.54 8.10
C SER A 172 64.56 16.13 9.52
N ALA A 173 63.69 15.74 10.45
CA ALA A 173 63.72 16.23 11.83
C ALA A 173 64.75 15.48 12.70
N ILE A 174 64.81 14.15 12.60
CA ILE A 174 65.64 13.30 13.47
C ILE A 174 66.70 12.47 12.75
N GLY A 175 66.76 12.52 11.42
CA GLY A 175 67.71 11.73 10.63
C GLY A 175 67.35 10.25 10.47
N TYR A 176 66.20 9.81 10.99
CA TYR A 176 65.71 8.43 10.88
C TYR A 176 64.63 8.30 9.81
N ARG A 177 64.85 7.42 8.83
CA ARG A 177 63.83 7.01 7.85
C ARG A 177 63.41 5.59 8.15
N HIS A 178 62.12 5.38 8.35
CA HIS A 178 61.56 4.03 8.53
C HIS A 178 61.71 3.21 7.24
N ASP A 179 62.24 2.00 7.37
CA ASP A 179 62.42 1.02 6.31
C ASP A 179 61.95 -0.33 6.87
N GLY A 180 60.81 -0.81 6.38
CA GLY A 180 60.21 -2.07 6.81
C GLY A 180 58.68 -2.07 6.77
N TRP A 181 58.10 -2.97 7.58
CA TRP A 181 56.66 -3.18 7.63
C TRP A 181 55.90 -1.91 8.05
N CYS A 182 54.88 -1.55 7.27
CA CYS A 182 54.02 -0.41 7.51
C CYS A 182 52.55 -0.81 7.41
N VAL A 183 51.76 -0.33 8.36
CA VAL A 183 50.31 -0.45 8.36
C VAL A 183 49.71 0.94 8.27
N VAL A 184 48.87 1.17 7.26
CA VAL A 184 48.23 2.47 7.02
C VAL A 184 46.72 2.30 7.06
N ASP A 185 46.08 2.84 8.10
CA ASP A 185 44.64 2.81 8.30
C ASP A 185 44.06 4.22 8.24
N LEU A 186 43.30 4.51 7.19
CA LEU A 186 42.75 5.83 6.92
C LEU A 186 41.23 5.79 6.83
N ARG A 187 40.61 6.75 7.50
CA ARG A 187 39.20 7.09 7.31
C ARG A 187 39.11 8.45 6.61
N VAL A 188 38.65 8.44 5.36
CA VAL A 188 38.53 9.65 4.54
C VAL A 188 37.05 9.98 4.36
N SER A 189 36.60 11.10 4.92
CA SER A 189 35.24 11.62 4.76
C SER A 189 35.26 12.73 3.74
N THR A 190 34.54 12.55 2.63
CA THR A 190 34.56 13.45 1.48
C THR A 190 33.20 14.11 1.32
N PHE A 191 33.15 15.44 1.34
CA PHE A 191 31.96 16.27 1.12
C PHE A 191 32.23 17.21 -0.07
N VAL A 192 32.44 16.60 -1.23
CA VAL A 192 32.90 17.28 -2.45
C VAL A 192 31.99 16.91 -3.61
N VAL A 193 31.84 17.82 -4.58
CA VAL A 193 31.06 17.55 -5.82
C VAL A 193 31.79 16.56 -6.73
N GLY A 194 33.12 16.54 -6.66
CA GLY A 194 33.98 15.58 -7.33
C GLY A 194 33.86 14.17 -6.75
N SER A 195 34.22 13.18 -7.56
CA SER A 195 34.10 11.76 -7.22
C SER A 195 35.49 11.12 -7.11
N PHE A 196 35.66 10.28 -6.10
CA PHE A 196 36.75 9.31 -6.04
C PHE A 196 36.27 8.02 -6.70
N SER A 197 36.93 7.60 -7.79
CA SER A 197 36.53 6.43 -8.56
C SER A 197 37.73 5.59 -9.00
N SER A 198 37.44 4.38 -9.47
CA SER A 198 38.44 3.45 -10.02
C SER A 198 39.64 3.22 -9.09
N PRO A 199 39.44 2.65 -7.89
CA PRO A 199 40.55 2.23 -7.05
C PRO A 199 41.35 1.15 -7.77
N ASN A 200 42.66 1.33 -7.86
CA ASN A 200 43.61 0.34 -8.34
C ASN A 200 44.44 -0.10 -7.14
N LEU A 201 43.94 -1.12 -6.44
CA LEU A 201 44.54 -1.64 -5.23
C LEU A 201 45.24 -2.96 -5.57
N SER A 202 46.48 -3.09 -5.11
CA SER A 202 47.25 -4.33 -5.26
C SER A 202 47.75 -4.88 -3.93
N GLY A 203 47.88 -4.04 -2.89
CA GLY A 203 48.20 -4.46 -1.53
C GLY A 203 47.16 -4.05 -0.47
N GLY A 204 46.38 -3.01 -0.72
CA GLY A 204 45.40 -2.48 0.23
C GLY A 204 43.96 -2.95 0.00
N GLU A 205 43.15 -2.80 1.03
CA GLU A 205 41.71 -2.94 1.00
C GLU A 205 41.05 -1.57 1.14
N MET A 206 39.97 -1.36 0.39
CA MET A 206 39.18 -0.13 0.47
C MET A 206 37.70 -0.50 0.55
N SER A 207 37.00 0.14 1.48
CA SER A 207 35.54 0.09 1.56
C SER A 207 34.99 1.50 1.60
N ALA A 208 33.74 1.67 1.16
CA ALA A 208 33.09 2.97 1.20
C ALA A 208 31.59 2.87 1.42
N VAL A 209 31.07 3.93 2.01
CA VAL A 209 29.64 4.17 2.17
C VAL A 209 29.32 5.48 1.48
N ARG A 210 28.39 5.41 0.52
CA ARG A 210 27.88 6.61 -0.15
C ARG A 210 26.75 7.23 0.64
N THR A 211 26.77 8.55 0.77
CA THR A 211 25.67 9.32 1.30
C THR A 211 25.23 10.38 0.27
N PRO A 212 24.05 10.99 0.41
CA PRO A 212 23.64 12.08 -0.48
C PRO A 212 24.57 13.31 -0.42
N MET A 213 25.32 13.48 0.67
CA MET A 213 26.22 14.62 0.88
C MET A 213 27.66 14.33 0.45
N GLY A 214 28.03 13.06 0.31
CA GLY A 214 29.38 12.63 -0.06
C GLY A 214 29.71 11.21 0.42
N ASP A 215 30.96 10.80 0.28
CA ASP A 215 31.40 9.43 0.58
C ASP A 215 32.29 9.35 1.82
N ILE A 216 32.08 8.31 2.62
CA ILE A 216 33.00 7.92 3.69
C ILE A 216 33.76 6.69 3.19
N LEU A 217 35.08 6.82 3.11
CA LEU A 217 36.01 5.81 2.63
C LEU A 217 36.82 5.29 3.82
N TRP A 218 37.00 3.99 3.90
CA TRP A 218 37.96 3.34 4.78
C TRP A 218 38.99 2.68 3.88
N TYR A 219 40.26 3.01 4.10
CA TYR A 219 41.40 2.46 3.37
C TYR A 219 42.34 1.84 4.40
N SER A 220 42.76 0.61 4.16
CA SER A 220 43.72 -0.12 5.00
C SER A 220 44.76 -0.76 4.11
N PHE A 221 46.03 -0.54 4.42
CA PHE A 221 47.17 -1.18 3.74
C PHE A 221 48.09 -1.81 4.77
N SER A 222 48.60 -3.01 4.46
CA SER A 222 49.55 -3.73 5.30
C SER A 222 50.60 -4.37 4.40
N GLY A 223 51.86 -3.95 4.54
CA GLY A 223 52.94 -4.43 3.69
C GLY A 223 54.29 -3.77 3.97
N ASP A 224 55.31 -4.20 3.24
CA ASP A 224 56.65 -3.62 3.31
C ASP A 224 56.70 -2.33 2.48
N ALA A 225 56.93 -1.19 3.14
CA ALA A 225 56.90 0.13 2.52
C ALA A 225 58.29 0.77 2.60
N ASN A 226 59.00 0.77 1.48
CA ASN A 226 60.40 1.21 1.38
C ASN A 226 60.62 2.07 0.13
N ALA A 227 61.75 2.78 0.06
CA ALA A 227 62.11 3.59 -1.10
C ALA A 227 62.21 2.80 -2.43
N LEU A 228 62.36 1.48 -2.35
CA LEU A 228 62.43 0.56 -3.50
C LEU A 228 61.09 -0.10 -3.84
N THR A 229 60.16 -0.14 -2.87
CA THR A 229 58.83 -0.75 -2.97
C THR A 229 57.79 0.25 -2.47
N PRO A 230 57.44 1.27 -3.30
CA PRO A 230 56.41 2.23 -2.94
C PRO A 230 55.04 1.56 -2.82
N ILE A 231 54.14 2.17 -2.05
CA ILE A 231 52.78 1.67 -1.88
C ILE A 231 52.03 1.87 -3.21
N PRO A 232 51.70 0.80 -3.95
CA PRO A 232 51.23 0.89 -5.33
C PRO A 232 49.76 1.37 -5.48
N ASP A 233 49.08 1.63 -4.38
CA ASP A 233 47.63 1.83 -4.33
C ASP A 233 47.23 3.25 -4.75
N LYS A 234 46.43 3.32 -5.83
CA LYS A 234 46.00 4.59 -6.44
C LYS A 234 44.49 4.69 -6.55
N VAL A 235 43.97 5.91 -6.40
CA VAL A 235 42.57 6.25 -6.54
C VAL A 235 42.45 7.43 -7.49
N THR A 236 41.55 7.36 -8.47
CA THR A 236 41.35 8.49 -9.38
C THR A 236 40.39 9.51 -8.77
N TYR A 237 40.80 10.78 -8.72
CA TYR A 237 39.91 11.88 -8.41
C TYR A 237 39.48 12.59 -9.69
N ARG A 238 38.16 12.81 -9.82
CA ARG A 238 37.57 13.59 -10.90
C ARG A 238 36.77 14.73 -10.31
N SER A 239 37.01 15.92 -10.84
CA SER A 239 36.39 17.17 -10.37
C SER A 239 34.88 17.24 -10.61
N PHE A 240 34.45 16.86 -11.82
CA PHE A 240 33.05 16.79 -12.18
C PHE A 240 32.86 15.78 -13.31
N SER A 241 32.09 14.74 -13.05
CA SER A 241 31.68 13.73 -14.04
C SER A 241 30.24 13.35 -13.73
N ILE A 242 29.33 13.53 -14.68
CA ILE A 242 27.91 13.19 -14.49
C ILE A 242 27.74 11.73 -14.12
N MET A 243 28.54 10.84 -14.70
CA MET A 243 28.44 9.39 -14.48
C MET A 243 29.01 8.95 -13.13
N ASP A 244 29.99 9.68 -12.59
CA ASP A 244 30.67 9.28 -11.35
C ASP A 244 30.16 10.06 -10.12
N ASN A 245 29.35 11.10 -10.32
CA ASN A 245 28.86 11.95 -9.26
C ASN A 245 27.75 11.28 -8.43
N GLN A 246 27.98 11.19 -7.12
CA GLN A 246 27.08 10.54 -6.15
C GLN A 246 25.75 11.28 -5.98
N GLN A 247 25.77 12.63 -5.98
CA GLN A 247 24.57 13.46 -5.80
C GLN A 247 23.60 13.29 -6.97
N ILE A 248 24.14 13.25 -8.20
CA ILE A 248 23.33 13.01 -9.40
C ILE A 248 22.80 11.57 -9.39
N ALA A 249 23.62 10.60 -8.99
CA ALA A 249 23.19 9.21 -8.85
C ALA A 249 22.08 9.06 -7.80
N PHE A 250 22.12 9.83 -6.71
CA PHE A 250 21.07 9.88 -5.70
C PHE A 250 19.75 10.44 -6.25
N ILE A 251 19.81 11.52 -7.05
CA ILE A 251 18.62 12.07 -7.71
C ILE A 251 18.03 11.04 -8.68
N ALA A 252 18.86 10.37 -9.47
CA ALA A 252 18.42 9.31 -10.37
C ALA A 252 17.79 8.14 -9.60
N LEU A 253 18.39 7.72 -8.49
CA LEU A 253 17.85 6.71 -7.58
C LEU A 253 16.47 7.14 -7.05
N MET A 254 16.32 8.38 -6.59
CA MET A 254 15.03 8.89 -6.09
C MET A 254 13.94 8.86 -7.16
N ILE A 255 14.25 9.30 -8.38
CA ILE A 255 13.30 9.23 -9.51
C ILE A 255 12.92 7.78 -9.80
N CYS A 256 13.89 6.86 -9.86
CA CYS A 256 13.64 5.45 -10.14
C CYS A 256 12.84 4.77 -9.03
N LEU A 257 13.11 5.08 -7.76
CA LEU A 257 12.34 4.58 -6.61
C LEU A 257 10.89 5.05 -6.65
N LEU A 258 10.66 6.31 -7.00
CA LEU A 258 9.30 6.83 -7.19
C LEU A 258 8.57 6.10 -8.31
N LEU A 259 9.24 5.83 -9.44
CA LEU A 259 8.65 5.10 -10.56
C LEU A 259 8.38 3.62 -10.21
N MET A 260 9.33 2.93 -9.58
CA MET A 260 9.17 1.55 -9.12
C MET A 260 7.99 1.40 -8.17
N LEU A 261 7.87 2.27 -7.16
CA LEU A 261 6.80 2.18 -6.16
C LEU A 261 5.44 2.65 -6.71
N ARG A 262 5.40 3.51 -7.73
CA ARG A 262 4.15 3.98 -8.35
C ARG A 262 3.58 3.01 -9.37
N THR A 263 4.41 2.19 -10.00
CA THR A 263 4.00 1.30 -11.10
C THR A 263 2.95 0.26 -10.67
N PRO A 264 3.10 -0.46 -9.54
CA PRO A 264 2.10 -1.40 -9.03
C PRO A 264 0.72 -0.75 -8.81
N SER A 265 0.67 0.46 -8.26
CA SER A 265 -0.60 1.18 -8.04
C SER A 265 -1.26 1.55 -9.37
N LYS A 266 -0.49 2.04 -10.34
CA LYS A 266 -1.02 2.40 -11.67
C LYS A 266 -1.58 1.19 -12.41
N ASP A 267 -0.94 0.03 -12.30
CA ASP A 267 -1.43 -1.19 -12.96
C ASP A 267 -2.58 -1.84 -12.19
N PHE A 268 -2.62 -1.71 -10.87
CA PHE A 268 -3.78 -2.06 -10.07
C PHE A 268 -5.03 -1.26 -10.47
N ASP A 269 -4.92 0.07 -10.65
CA ASP A 269 -6.04 0.90 -11.10
C ASP A 269 -6.60 0.44 -12.46
N LYS A 270 -5.73 -0.05 -13.36
CA LYS A 270 -6.16 -0.63 -14.64
C LYS A 270 -6.86 -1.97 -14.42
N PHE A 271 -6.30 -2.83 -13.58
CA PHE A 271 -6.87 -4.13 -13.23
C PHE A 271 -8.26 -3.99 -12.56
N GLU A 272 -8.43 -3.01 -11.68
CA GLU A 272 -9.70 -2.68 -11.04
C GLU A 272 -10.76 -2.23 -12.07
N LYS A 273 -10.35 -1.50 -13.11
CA LYS A 273 -11.25 -1.07 -14.19
C LYS A 273 -11.68 -2.20 -15.13
N LEU A 274 -10.91 -3.29 -15.22
CA LEU A 274 -11.28 -4.49 -15.99
C LEU A 274 -12.42 -5.27 -15.32
N HIS A 275 -12.60 -5.14 -14.00
CA HIS A 275 -13.71 -5.79 -13.31
C HIS A 275 -15.06 -5.12 -13.66
N PRO A 276 -16.15 -5.90 -13.82
CA PRO A 276 -17.49 -5.34 -13.93
C PRO A 276 -17.80 -4.44 -12.72
N LYS A 277 -18.60 -3.37 -12.93
CA LYS A 277 -18.87 -2.35 -11.91
C LYS A 277 -19.34 -2.93 -10.57
N LYS A 278 -20.08 -4.05 -10.61
CA LYS A 278 -20.58 -4.77 -9.42
C LYS A 278 -19.46 -5.42 -8.60
N PHE A 279 -18.43 -5.97 -9.26
CA PHE A 279 -17.36 -6.73 -8.60
C PHE A 279 -16.10 -5.92 -8.30
N ARG A 280 -16.07 -4.63 -8.69
CA ARG A 280 -14.91 -3.76 -8.48
C ARG A 280 -14.43 -3.69 -7.02
N LYS A 281 -15.35 -3.71 -6.06
CA LYS A 281 -15.03 -3.67 -4.61
C LYS A 281 -14.25 -4.90 -4.11
N TYR A 282 -14.26 -6.00 -4.86
CA TYR A 282 -13.56 -7.24 -4.49
C TYR A 282 -12.15 -7.34 -5.07
N ALA A 283 -11.79 -6.47 -6.02
CA ALA A 283 -10.44 -6.42 -6.58
C ALA A 283 -9.45 -5.95 -5.49
N LYS A 284 -8.47 -6.78 -5.17
CA LYS A 284 -7.41 -6.47 -4.19
C LYS A 284 -6.05 -6.41 -4.89
N PRO A 285 -5.13 -5.54 -4.44
CA PRO A 285 -3.78 -5.50 -4.97
C PRO A 285 -3.06 -6.82 -4.67
N LEU A 286 -2.28 -7.29 -5.63
CA LEU A 286 -1.52 -8.52 -5.47
C LEU A 286 -0.31 -8.28 -4.55
N ILE A 287 -0.25 -9.01 -3.44
CA ILE A 287 0.84 -8.89 -2.45
C ILE A 287 2.20 -9.14 -3.12
N VAL A 288 2.29 -10.13 -4.03
CA VAL A 288 3.54 -10.51 -4.71
C VAL A 288 4.14 -9.33 -5.50
N VAL A 289 3.31 -8.57 -6.23
CA VAL A 289 3.78 -7.40 -7.02
C VAL A 289 4.23 -6.27 -6.09
N TRP A 290 3.54 -6.08 -4.97
CA TRP A 290 3.93 -5.06 -4.01
C TRP A 290 5.25 -5.41 -3.30
N VAL A 291 5.44 -6.68 -2.95
CA VAL A 291 6.68 -7.18 -2.34
C VAL A 291 7.85 -7.12 -3.33
N SER A 292 7.65 -7.45 -4.62
CA SER A 292 8.71 -7.35 -5.64
C SER A 292 9.18 -5.91 -5.80
N ALA A 293 8.25 -4.95 -5.90
CA ALA A 293 8.58 -3.53 -6.03
C ALA A 293 9.39 -3.03 -4.82
N ILE A 294 9.01 -3.42 -3.59
CA ILE A 294 9.75 -3.06 -2.37
C ILE A 294 11.12 -3.73 -2.33
N ALA A 295 11.21 -5.01 -2.71
CA ALA A 295 12.48 -5.73 -2.72
C ALA A 295 13.47 -5.12 -3.72
N LEU A 296 13.02 -4.78 -4.95
CA LEU A 296 13.84 -4.11 -5.96
C LEU A 296 14.24 -2.70 -5.53
N ALA A 297 13.33 -1.95 -4.90
CA ALA A 297 13.63 -0.64 -4.35
C ALA A 297 14.69 -0.72 -3.24
N ALA A 298 14.55 -1.66 -2.30
CA ALA A 298 15.51 -1.88 -1.23
C ALA A 298 16.89 -2.29 -1.77
N MET A 299 16.92 -3.22 -2.74
CA MET A 299 18.15 -3.63 -3.40
C MET A 299 18.85 -2.44 -4.08
N SER A 300 18.09 -1.59 -4.77
CA SER A 300 18.63 -0.40 -5.45
C SER A 300 19.24 0.60 -4.46
N VAL A 301 18.61 0.78 -3.28
CA VAL A 301 19.16 1.62 -2.20
C VAL A 301 20.45 1.02 -1.65
N VAL A 302 20.47 -0.29 -1.40
CA VAL A 302 21.67 -0.97 -0.88
C VAL A 302 22.82 -0.88 -1.88
N LEU A 303 22.58 -1.10 -3.17
CA LEU A 303 23.59 -0.95 -4.22
C LEU A 303 24.12 0.48 -4.36
N TYR A 304 23.30 1.49 -4.05
CA TYR A 304 23.74 2.88 -3.98
C TYR A 304 24.61 3.14 -2.75
N LEU A 305 24.13 2.77 -1.56
CA LEU A 305 24.82 3.03 -0.29
C LEU A 305 26.15 2.27 -0.18
N LEU A 306 26.19 1.03 -0.69
CA LEU A 306 27.32 0.11 -0.57
C LEU A 306 27.90 -0.23 -1.96
N PRO A 307 28.73 0.65 -2.55
CA PRO A 307 29.32 0.40 -3.86
C PRO A 307 30.34 -0.74 -3.87
N PHE A 308 30.81 -1.16 -2.69
CA PHE A 308 31.75 -2.28 -2.49
C PHE A 308 31.05 -3.59 -2.08
N LEU A 309 29.72 -3.71 -2.26
CA LEU A 309 29.00 -4.92 -1.87
C LEU A 309 29.53 -6.20 -2.56
N PHE A 310 30.16 -6.09 -3.72
CA PHE A 310 30.81 -7.20 -4.43
C PHE A 310 32.33 -7.25 -4.27
N ALA A 311 32.91 -6.41 -3.41
CA ALA A 311 34.36 -6.36 -3.19
C ALA A 311 34.92 -7.66 -2.57
N PHE A 312 34.07 -8.47 -1.93
CA PHE A 312 34.44 -9.82 -1.46
C PHE A 312 34.93 -10.74 -2.61
N SER A 313 34.49 -10.48 -3.85
CA SER A 313 34.89 -11.28 -5.01
C SER A 313 36.18 -10.77 -5.66
N SER A 314 36.44 -9.46 -5.58
CA SER A 314 37.72 -8.87 -6.01
C SER A 314 37.89 -7.50 -5.35
N PRO A 315 39.07 -7.18 -4.79
CA PRO A 315 39.34 -5.88 -4.14
C PRO A 315 39.08 -4.66 -5.04
N ASN A 316 39.16 -4.84 -6.35
CA ASN A 316 38.94 -3.80 -7.36
C ASN A 316 37.50 -3.76 -7.92
N ALA A 317 36.58 -4.60 -7.43
CA ALA A 317 35.17 -4.57 -7.84
C ALA A 317 34.42 -3.41 -7.16
N TYR A 318 34.66 -2.21 -7.67
CA TYR A 318 33.88 -1.03 -7.33
C TYR A 318 32.71 -0.88 -8.30
N ILE A 319 31.48 -0.87 -7.79
CA ILE A 319 30.33 -0.46 -8.61
C ILE A 319 30.45 1.05 -8.83
N LEU A 320 31.02 1.44 -9.98
CA LEU A 320 30.98 2.84 -10.42
C LEU A 320 29.52 3.33 -10.40
N ALA A 321 29.32 4.59 -10.01
CA ALA A 321 28.00 5.21 -10.09
C ALA A 321 27.42 5.13 -11.52
N GLY A 322 28.28 5.09 -12.55
CA GLY A 322 27.94 4.79 -13.94
C GLY A 322 27.05 3.56 -14.13
N TYR A 323 27.32 2.47 -13.39
CA TYR A 323 26.52 1.24 -13.50
C TYR A 323 25.12 1.41 -12.92
N LEU A 324 24.93 2.25 -11.91
CA LEU A 324 23.60 2.52 -11.35
C LEU A 324 22.69 3.17 -12.40
N TYR A 325 23.22 3.99 -13.30
CA TYR A 325 22.43 4.56 -14.40
C TYR A 325 21.93 3.54 -15.41
N LEU A 326 22.55 2.35 -15.49
CA LEU A 326 22.04 1.24 -16.30
C LEU A 326 21.11 0.34 -15.50
N VAL A 327 21.50 0.00 -14.28
CA VAL A 327 20.76 -0.93 -13.41
C VAL A 327 19.41 -0.34 -12.98
N LEU A 328 19.35 0.95 -12.62
CA LEU A 328 18.13 1.58 -12.12
C LEU A 328 17.01 1.64 -13.17
N PRO A 329 17.23 2.11 -14.42
CA PRO A 329 16.20 2.04 -15.45
C PRO A 329 15.81 0.61 -15.81
N LEU A 330 16.76 -0.32 -15.85
CA LEU A 330 16.47 -1.74 -16.10
C LEU A 330 15.57 -2.31 -15.00
N ALA A 331 15.80 -1.98 -13.73
CA ALA A 331 14.95 -2.39 -12.62
C ALA A 331 13.53 -1.82 -12.74
N VAL A 332 13.38 -0.55 -13.15
CA VAL A 332 12.07 0.08 -13.42
C VAL A 332 11.34 -0.65 -14.54
N VAL A 333 12.04 -0.96 -15.64
CA VAL A 333 11.47 -1.67 -16.79
C VAL A 333 11.09 -3.10 -16.41
N ALA A 334 11.95 -3.81 -15.68
CA ALA A 334 11.68 -5.16 -15.19
C ALA A 334 10.44 -5.20 -14.29
N GLU A 335 10.32 -4.29 -13.33
CA GLU A 335 9.15 -4.18 -12.45
C GLU A 335 7.89 -3.83 -13.26
N HIS A 336 8.00 -2.97 -14.28
CA HIS A 336 6.86 -2.66 -15.15
C HIS A 336 6.34 -3.89 -15.91
N PHE A 337 7.23 -4.68 -16.51
CA PHE A 337 6.84 -5.91 -17.21
C PHE A 337 6.34 -6.98 -16.24
N PHE A 338 6.97 -7.12 -15.07
CA PHE A 338 6.54 -8.06 -14.03
C PHE A 338 5.14 -7.73 -13.52
N SER A 339 4.89 -6.48 -13.13
CA SER A 339 3.57 -5.99 -12.71
C SER A 339 2.52 -6.24 -13.78
N LYS A 340 2.79 -5.86 -15.04
CA LYS A 340 1.88 -6.07 -16.16
C LYS A 340 1.59 -7.55 -16.41
N PHE A 341 2.60 -8.42 -16.34
CA PHE A 341 2.44 -9.86 -16.53
C PHE A 341 1.58 -10.48 -15.41
N MET A 342 1.85 -10.14 -14.15
CA MET A 342 1.13 -10.67 -13.00
C MET A 342 -0.34 -10.24 -12.98
N TYR A 343 -0.63 -8.95 -13.21
CA TYR A 343 -2.00 -8.47 -13.32
C TYR A 343 -2.71 -8.97 -14.59
N GLY A 344 -2.00 -9.15 -15.70
CA GLY A 344 -2.55 -9.76 -16.91
C GLY A 344 -2.96 -11.21 -16.70
N ARG A 345 -2.14 -12.00 -15.99
CA ARG A 345 -2.49 -13.37 -15.60
C ARG A 345 -3.66 -13.41 -14.62
N ALA A 346 -3.73 -12.47 -13.68
CA ALA A 346 -4.85 -12.36 -12.76
C ALA A 346 -6.15 -11.94 -13.48
N ALA A 347 -6.04 -11.13 -14.54
CA ALA A 347 -7.19 -10.67 -15.31
C ALA A 347 -7.90 -11.82 -16.07
N LEU A 348 -7.19 -12.90 -16.42
CA LEU A 348 -7.78 -14.09 -17.05
C LEU A 348 -8.75 -14.84 -16.14
N ASN A 349 -8.63 -14.66 -14.82
CA ASN A 349 -9.49 -15.29 -13.84
C ASN A 349 -10.68 -14.40 -13.46
N ILE A 350 -10.84 -13.23 -14.11
CA ILE A 350 -12.02 -12.40 -13.92
C ILE A 350 -13.19 -13.19 -14.53
N PRO A 351 -14.23 -13.51 -13.75
CA PRO A 351 -15.40 -14.18 -14.31
C PRO A 351 -16.03 -13.24 -15.33
N ASP A 352 -16.06 -13.67 -16.59
CA ASP A 352 -16.84 -13.00 -17.62
C ASP A 352 -18.31 -13.01 -17.23
N GLU A 353 -19.05 -11.95 -17.58
CA GLU A 353 -20.50 -11.87 -17.35
C GLU A 353 -21.28 -12.90 -18.24
N SER A 354 -20.57 -13.75 -18.99
CA SER A 354 -21.10 -14.73 -19.93
C SER A 354 -20.83 -16.18 -19.52
N SER A 355 -21.93 -16.90 -19.33
CA SER A 355 -22.11 -18.34 -19.60
C SER A 355 -21.08 -19.29 -18.98
N ILE A 356 -21.37 -19.72 -17.76
CA ILE A 356 -20.99 -21.07 -17.36
C ILE A 356 -21.72 -22.02 -18.32
N GLU A 357 -20.98 -22.78 -19.14
CA GLU A 357 -21.57 -23.85 -19.95
C GLU A 357 -22.33 -24.80 -19.02
N VAL A 358 -23.65 -24.72 -19.05
CA VAL A 358 -24.49 -25.71 -18.42
C VAL A 358 -24.30 -26.97 -19.26
N LYS A 359 -23.71 -28.01 -18.67
CA LYS A 359 -23.89 -29.38 -19.16
C LYS A 359 -25.35 -29.77 -18.87
N GLN A 360 -26.26 -29.21 -19.65
CA GLN A 360 -27.67 -29.57 -19.70
C GLN A 360 -27.78 -30.64 -20.78
N ALA A 361 -27.87 -31.90 -20.37
CA ALA A 361 -28.27 -32.96 -21.28
C ALA A 361 -29.78 -32.82 -21.50
N MET A 362 -30.19 -32.10 -22.54
CA MET A 362 -31.47 -32.39 -23.20
C MET A 362 -31.28 -33.75 -23.87
N LEU A 363 -31.79 -34.82 -23.26
CA LEU A 363 -31.91 -36.12 -23.91
C LEU A 363 -33.25 -36.14 -24.64
N GLU A 364 -33.22 -36.52 -25.92
CA GLU A 364 -34.44 -36.88 -26.65
C GLU A 364 -35.11 -38.07 -25.95
N PRO A 365 -36.43 -38.06 -25.76
CA PRO A 365 -37.11 -39.07 -24.96
C PRO A 365 -37.08 -40.43 -25.68
N GLU A 366 -36.40 -41.41 -25.09
CA GLU A 366 -36.62 -42.81 -25.44
C GLU A 366 -37.94 -43.27 -24.83
N ALA A 367 -38.91 -43.55 -25.69
CA ALA A 367 -40.26 -43.98 -25.35
C ALA A 367 -40.25 -45.19 -24.40
N LYS A 368 -40.76 -44.98 -23.18
CA LYS A 368 -41.32 -46.04 -22.34
C LYS A 368 -42.66 -45.57 -21.78
N GLU A 369 -43.68 -46.35 -22.07
CA GLU A 369 -45.07 -46.16 -21.66
C GLU A 369 -45.18 -46.08 -20.14
N GLY A 370 -45.46 -44.88 -19.64
CA GLY A 370 -45.76 -44.59 -18.24
C GLY A 370 -46.16 -43.13 -18.10
N GLU A 371 -47.34 -42.86 -17.53
CA GLU A 371 -47.83 -41.50 -17.29
C GLU A 371 -46.90 -40.77 -16.31
N TRP A 372 -46.16 -39.78 -16.80
CA TRP A 372 -45.29 -38.96 -15.97
C TRP A 372 -46.13 -37.91 -15.22
N LEU A 373 -46.14 -37.97 -13.89
CA LEU A 373 -46.81 -36.98 -13.04
C LEU A 373 -45.83 -35.90 -12.61
N CYS A 374 -46.23 -34.63 -12.73
CA CYS A 374 -45.45 -33.51 -12.23
C CYS A 374 -45.41 -33.52 -10.70
N LYS A 375 -44.22 -33.58 -10.10
CA LYS A 375 -44.07 -33.62 -8.62
C LYS A 375 -44.38 -32.30 -7.91
N SER A 376 -44.58 -31.20 -8.64
CA SER A 376 -44.97 -29.91 -8.06
C SER A 376 -46.48 -29.65 -8.11
N CYS A 377 -47.16 -29.98 -9.21
CA CYS A 377 -48.60 -29.74 -9.36
C CYS A 377 -49.47 -31.00 -9.37
N TYR A 378 -48.86 -32.20 -9.34
CA TYR A 378 -49.53 -33.51 -9.40
C TYR A 378 -50.41 -33.76 -10.64
N MET A 379 -50.34 -32.88 -11.64
CA MET A 379 -51.01 -33.07 -12.92
C MET A 379 -50.18 -33.98 -13.85
N PRO A 380 -50.83 -34.75 -14.75
CA PRO A 380 -50.14 -35.52 -15.77
C PRO A 380 -49.41 -34.59 -16.74
N ILE A 381 -48.22 -35.00 -17.19
CA ILE A 381 -47.43 -34.29 -18.18
C ILE A 381 -47.70 -34.91 -19.56
N GLU A 382 -48.29 -34.14 -20.47
CA GLU A 382 -48.53 -34.58 -21.86
C GLU A 382 -47.19 -34.69 -22.62
N GLU A 383 -47.05 -35.69 -23.50
CA GLU A 383 -45.81 -36.00 -24.23
C GLU A 383 -45.27 -34.84 -25.09
N THR A 384 -46.08 -33.83 -25.38
CA THR A 384 -45.71 -32.68 -26.22
C THR A 384 -45.14 -31.48 -25.46
N LEU A 385 -45.07 -31.53 -24.12
CA LEU A 385 -44.55 -30.44 -23.27
C LEU A 385 -43.15 -30.76 -22.77
N ASP A 386 -42.27 -29.75 -22.74
CA ASP A 386 -40.91 -29.87 -22.23
C ASP A 386 -40.91 -30.42 -20.78
N ILE A 387 -40.42 -31.65 -20.61
CA ILE A 387 -40.28 -32.31 -19.31
C ILE A 387 -38.98 -31.85 -18.67
N PHE A 388 -39.05 -31.33 -17.44
CA PHE A 388 -37.87 -31.02 -16.64
C PHE A 388 -37.59 -32.16 -15.65
N GLN A 389 -36.41 -32.79 -15.73
CA GLN A 389 -35.98 -33.83 -14.80
C GLN A 389 -34.82 -33.34 -13.93
N CYS A 390 -35.01 -33.36 -12.60
CA CYS A 390 -33.96 -33.07 -11.64
C CYS A 390 -32.96 -34.25 -11.55
N SER A 391 -31.73 -33.99 -11.09
CA SER A 391 -30.71 -35.02 -10.85
C SER A 391 -31.14 -36.10 -9.86
N CYS A 392 -32.14 -35.85 -9.02
CA CYS A 392 -32.73 -36.83 -8.11
C CYS A 392 -33.79 -37.74 -8.78
N GLY A 393 -34.09 -37.53 -10.07
CA GLY A 393 -35.08 -38.28 -10.83
C GLY A 393 -36.50 -37.69 -10.82
N ALA A 394 -36.74 -36.57 -10.12
CA ALA A 394 -38.05 -35.91 -10.08
C ALA A 394 -38.38 -35.22 -11.42
N THR A 395 -39.57 -35.52 -11.96
CA THR A 395 -40.10 -34.91 -13.20
C THR A 395 -41.12 -33.81 -12.92
N MET A 396 -41.03 -32.72 -13.67
CA MET A 396 -41.82 -31.50 -13.48
C MET A 396 -42.13 -30.87 -14.84
N HIS A 397 -43.24 -30.13 -14.97
CA HIS A 397 -43.39 -29.20 -16.09
C HIS A 397 -42.30 -28.12 -16.01
N VAL A 398 -41.74 -27.68 -17.14
CA VAL A 398 -40.77 -26.55 -17.16
C VAL A 398 -41.29 -25.33 -16.41
N LYS A 399 -42.55 -24.92 -16.64
CA LYS A 399 -43.17 -23.79 -15.90
C LYS A 399 -43.27 -24.04 -14.39
N CYS A 400 -43.54 -25.27 -13.97
CA CYS A 400 -43.60 -25.62 -12.55
C CYS A 400 -42.21 -25.65 -11.92
N ALA A 401 -41.20 -26.13 -12.65
CA ALA A 401 -39.81 -26.11 -12.22
C ALA A 401 -39.31 -24.66 -12.08
N GLU A 402 -39.60 -23.80 -13.06
CA GLU A 402 -39.24 -22.37 -13.05
C GLU A 402 -39.90 -21.64 -11.89
N ARG A 403 -41.17 -21.93 -11.57
CA ARG A 403 -41.80 -21.31 -10.40
C ARG A 403 -41.25 -21.83 -9.08
N ALA A 404 -40.96 -23.13 -8.99
CA ALA A 404 -40.52 -23.74 -7.73
C ALA A 404 -39.08 -23.37 -7.37
N GLN A 405 -38.19 -23.17 -8.37
CA GLN A 405 -36.74 -22.89 -8.26
C GLN A 405 -35.90 -23.91 -7.49
N MET A 406 -36.50 -24.67 -6.58
CA MET A 406 -35.94 -25.78 -5.83
C MET A 406 -36.78 -27.03 -6.07
N CYS A 407 -36.13 -28.18 -6.13
CA CYS A 407 -36.81 -29.46 -6.24
C CYS A 407 -37.56 -29.76 -4.93
N PRO A 408 -38.88 -30.05 -4.95
CA PRO A 408 -39.63 -30.39 -3.73
C PRO A 408 -39.19 -31.71 -3.08
N GLN A 409 -38.45 -32.56 -3.81
CA GLN A 409 -38.03 -33.87 -3.32
C GLN A 409 -36.61 -33.86 -2.71
N CYS A 410 -35.65 -33.18 -3.35
CA CYS A 410 -34.25 -33.18 -2.90
C CYS A 410 -33.72 -31.79 -2.51
N ASN A 411 -34.54 -30.74 -2.64
CA ASN A 411 -34.19 -29.36 -2.37
C ASN A 411 -33.02 -28.82 -3.21
N ALA A 412 -32.68 -29.48 -4.31
CA ALA A 412 -31.68 -29.00 -5.25
C ALA A 412 -32.20 -27.80 -6.05
N VAL A 413 -31.36 -26.80 -6.27
CA VAL A 413 -31.66 -25.64 -7.11
C VAL A 413 -31.77 -26.10 -8.57
N LEU A 414 -32.91 -25.84 -9.21
CA LEU A 414 -33.23 -26.36 -10.54
C LEU A 414 -32.60 -25.54 -11.67
N PHE A 415 -32.53 -24.21 -11.50
CA PHE A 415 -32.01 -23.29 -12.52
C PHE A 415 -30.92 -22.37 -11.96
N PRO A 416 -29.74 -22.89 -11.58
CA PRO A 416 -28.68 -22.10 -10.94
C PRO A 416 -28.24 -20.86 -11.75
N GLN A 417 -28.46 -20.85 -13.08
CA GLN A 417 -28.12 -19.73 -13.96
C GLN A 417 -29.14 -18.59 -13.95
N LEU A 418 -30.41 -18.91 -13.69
CA LEU A 418 -31.52 -17.96 -13.68
C LEU A 418 -31.85 -17.54 -12.24
N THR A 419 -31.60 -18.43 -11.27
CA THR A 419 -31.82 -18.16 -9.85
C THR A 419 -30.86 -17.11 -9.33
N ARG A 420 -31.43 -16.00 -8.89
CA ARG A 420 -30.72 -15.00 -8.08
C ARG A 420 -31.21 -15.12 -6.66
N SER A 421 -30.30 -15.02 -5.69
CA SER A 421 -30.66 -14.87 -4.29
C SER A 421 -30.98 -13.40 -3.99
N ILE A 422 -32.15 -13.14 -3.44
CA ILE A 422 -32.52 -11.84 -2.89
C ILE A 422 -32.79 -11.99 -1.39
N GLU A 423 -32.31 -11.03 -0.61
CA GLU A 423 -32.67 -10.93 0.80
C GLU A 423 -34.00 -10.17 0.91
N CYS A 424 -34.97 -10.78 1.58
CA CYS A 424 -36.28 -10.19 1.75
C CYS A 424 -36.16 -8.91 2.58
N ARG A 425 -36.51 -7.75 2.01
CA ARG A 425 -36.44 -6.47 2.74
C ARG A 425 -37.40 -6.40 3.93
N ALA A 426 -38.47 -7.19 3.92
CA ALA A 426 -39.50 -7.19 4.96
C ALA A 426 -39.23 -8.16 6.12
N CYS A 427 -38.55 -9.28 5.88
CA CYS A 427 -38.32 -10.30 6.92
C CYS A 427 -36.88 -10.81 7.05
N GLY A 428 -35.95 -10.32 6.21
CA GLY A 428 -34.54 -10.72 6.19
C GLY A 428 -34.28 -12.13 5.63
N GLU A 429 -35.31 -12.87 5.23
CA GLU A 429 -35.15 -14.22 4.67
C GLU A 429 -34.51 -14.16 3.28
N THR A 430 -33.47 -14.95 3.04
CA THR A 430 -32.87 -15.07 1.71
C THR A 430 -33.59 -16.12 0.89
N PHE A 431 -34.12 -15.75 -0.27
CA PHE A 431 -34.83 -16.68 -1.17
C PHE A 431 -34.38 -16.51 -2.63
N LEU A 432 -34.70 -17.51 -3.45
CA LEU A 432 -34.28 -17.58 -4.85
C LEU A 432 -35.45 -17.18 -5.78
N TYR A 433 -35.15 -16.42 -6.84
CA TYR A 433 -36.12 -16.06 -7.89
C TYR A 433 -35.51 -16.16 -9.30
N SER A 434 -36.35 -16.30 -10.33
CA SER A 434 -36.00 -16.62 -11.73
C SER A 434 -35.27 -15.52 -12.51
N GLY A 435 -35.26 -14.28 -12.02
CA GLY A 435 -34.68 -13.13 -12.74
C GLY A 435 -35.51 -12.62 -13.93
N THR A 436 -36.53 -13.35 -14.37
CA THR A 436 -37.42 -13.02 -15.50
C THR A 436 -38.75 -12.41 -15.07
N GLU A 437 -39.07 -12.47 -13.78
CA GLU A 437 -40.26 -11.89 -13.16
C GLU A 437 -40.17 -10.36 -13.08
N GLU A 438 -41.29 -9.67 -13.33
CA GLU A 438 -41.42 -8.22 -13.10
C GLU A 438 -41.23 -7.92 -11.61
N GLY A 439 -40.64 -6.78 -11.24
CA GLY A 439 -40.28 -6.49 -9.84
C GLY A 439 -41.44 -6.62 -8.84
N TYR A 440 -42.66 -6.27 -9.28
CA TYR A 440 -43.90 -6.37 -8.50
C TYR A 440 -44.55 -7.77 -8.52
N SER A 441 -43.90 -8.78 -9.08
CA SER A 441 -44.34 -10.19 -9.04
C SER A 441 -43.47 -11.07 -8.14
N ILE A 442 -42.29 -10.58 -7.74
CA ILE A 442 -41.35 -11.30 -6.88
C ILE A 442 -41.86 -11.25 -5.44
N GLN A 443 -42.44 -12.37 -4.98
CA GLN A 443 -42.94 -12.54 -3.62
C GLN A 443 -41.98 -13.37 -2.77
N CYS A 444 -41.79 -12.97 -1.51
CA CYS A 444 -41.00 -13.76 -0.57
C CYS A 444 -41.68 -15.10 -0.26
N THR A 445 -40.96 -16.21 -0.37
CA THR A 445 -41.46 -17.56 -0.08
C THR A 445 -41.88 -17.75 1.38
N LYS A 446 -41.33 -16.96 2.32
CA LYS A 446 -41.63 -17.04 3.74
C LYS A 446 -42.77 -16.12 4.17
N CYS A 447 -42.76 -14.87 3.71
CA CYS A 447 -43.70 -13.86 4.17
C CYS A 447 -44.66 -13.33 3.10
N GLY A 448 -44.51 -13.72 1.83
CA GLY A 448 -45.33 -13.25 0.71
C GLY A 448 -45.02 -11.83 0.23
N ALA A 449 -44.22 -11.04 0.95
CA ALA A 449 -43.98 -9.64 0.62
C ALA A 449 -43.31 -9.44 -0.75
N PHE A 450 -43.77 -8.41 -1.48
CA PHE A 450 -43.12 -7.96 -2.72
C PHE A 450 -41.72 -7.41 -2.43
N GLN A 451 -40.77 -7.67 -3.34
CA GLN A 451 -39.38 -7.26 -3.18
C GLN A 451 -39.03 -5.93 -3.84
N GLU A 452 -39.77 -5.53 -4.88
CA GLU A 452 -39.65 -4.18 -5.42
C GLU A 452 -40.20 -3.18 -4.43
N GLN A 453 -39.48 -2.07 -4.25
CA GLN A 453 -39.87 -1.08 -3.27
C GLN A 453 -41.05 -0.26 -3.80
N VAL A 454 -42.15 -0.25 -3.05
CA VAL A 454 -43.24 0.70 -3.28
C VAL A 454 -42.66 2.12 -3.12
N ALA A 455 -42.45 2.81 -4.23
CA ALA A 455 -41.82 4.11 -4.26
C ALA A 455 -42.63 5.11 -3.40
N PRO A 456 -41.96 5.88 -2.52
CA PRO A 456 -42.65 6.88 -1.71
C PRO A 456 -43.23 7.98 -2.63
N GLY A 457 -44.42 8.47 -2.29
CA GLY A 457 -45.09 9.54 -3.03
C GLY A 457 -45.68 9.14 -4.39
N ARG A 458 -45.77 7.83 -4.69
CA ARG A 458 -46.49 7.31 -5.86
C ARG A 458 -47.81 6.65 -5.48
N ASN A 459 -48.77 6.72 -6.38
CA ASN A 459 -50.08 6.09 -6.26
C ASN A 459 -50.20 4.88 -7.18
N TYR A 460 -50.64 3.75 -6.62
CA TYR A 460 -50.74 2.46 -7.31
C TYR A 460 -52.19 1.99 -7.40
N LEU A 461 -52.61 1.60 -8.61
CA LEU A 461 -53.86 0.90 -8.87
C LEU A 461 -53.57 -0.60 -9.05
N ILE A 462 -54.12 -1.44 -8.18
CA ILE A 462 -54.01 -2.89 -8.23
C ILE A 462 -55.34 -3.46 -8.70
N VAL A 463 -55.32 -4.07 -9.87
CA VAL A 463 -56.49 -4.68 -10.49
C VAL A 463 -56.43 -6.18 -10.24
N ASP A 464 -57.33 -6.68 -9.40
CA ASP A 464 -57.35 -8.08 -8.96
C ASP A 464 -58.79 -8.57 -8.76
N GLN A 465 -59.05 -9.87 -8.88
CA GLN A 465 -60.38 -10.44 -8.58
C GLN A 465 -60.57 -10.60 -7.07
N ASP A 466 -59.49 -10.98 -6.36
CA ASP A 466 -59.41 -11.01 -4.90
C ASP A 466 -58.29 -10.03 -4.51
N PRO A 467 -58.48 -9.06 -3.61
CA PRO A 467 -57.50 -8.02 -3.28
C PRO A 467 -56.20 -8.53 -2.58
N HIS A 468 -55.83 -9.79 -2.76
CA HIS A 468 -54.67 -10.45 -2.17
C HIS A 468 -53.36 -9.71 -2.44
N ASN A 469 -53.14 -9.29 -3.69
CA ASN A 469 -51.91 -8.57 -4.06
C ASN A 469 -51.86 -7.17 -3.41
N ALA A 470 -52.99 -6.47 -3.33
CA ALA A 470 -53.05 -5.17 -2.66
C ALA A 470 -52.77 -5.29 -1.14
N PHE A 471 -53.37 -6.28 -0.47
CA PHE A 471 -53.10 -6.55 0.95
C PHE A 471 -51.64 -6.92 1.21
N THR A 472 -51.04 -7.73 0.33
CA THR A 472 -49.63 -8.08 0.41
C THR A 472 -48.71 -6.87 0.23
N MET A 473 -49.08 -5.93 -0.64
CA MET A 473 -48.31 -4.71 -0.89
C MET A 473 -48.35 -3.73 0.30
N ILE A 474 -49.52 -3.49 0.91
CA ILE A 474 -49.62 -2.63 2.10
C ILE A 474 -48.96 -3.28 3.33
N ARG A 475 -49.06 -4.61 3.47
CA ARG A 475 -48.37 -5.36 4.53
C ARG A 475 -46.87 -5.23 4.42
N ALA A 476 -46.33 -5.35 3.21
CA ALA A 476 -44.90 -5.16 2.96
C ALA A 476 -44.46 -3.75 3.38
N LEU A 477 -45.27 -2.73 3.08
CA LEU A 477 -45.03 -1.35 3.50
C LEU A 477 -45.05 -1.21 5.04
N GLY A 478 -46.04 -1.79 5.70
CA GLY A 478 -46.17 -1.77 7.16
C GLY A 478 -45.09 -2.55 7.93
N LYS A 479 -44.32 -3.41 7.26
CA LYS A 479 -43.13 -4.09 7.82
C LYS A 479 -41.84 -3.28 7.65
N THR A 480 -41.87 -2.17 6.91
CA THR A 480 -40.77 -1.19 6.83
C THR A 480 -40.96 -0.08 7.86
N ASP A 481 -40.04 0.88 7.95
CA ASP A 481 -40.16 2.07 8.84
C ASP A 481 -41.31 3.03 8.47
N ARG A 482 -42.22 2.64 7.57
CA ARG A 482 -43.34 3.44 7.09
C ARG A 482 -44.64 2.99 7.75
N GLN A 483 -45.36 3.92 8.35
CA GLN A 483 -46.68 3.63 8.90
C GLN A 483 -47.70 3.38 7.78
N ALA A 484 -48.59 2.41 8.00
CA ALA A 484 -49.57 1.95 7.02
C ALA A 484 -50.99 1.98 7.61
N LEU A 485 -51.94 2.48 6.83
CA LEU A 485 -53.37 2.49 7.12
C LEU A 485 -54.12 1.76 6.00
N CYS A 486 -55.06 0.89 6.36
CA CYS A 486 -55.89 0.16 5.42
C CYS A 486 -57.37 0.45 5.73
N LEU A 487 -58.09 1.00 4.75
CA LEU A 487 -59.54 1.10 4.79
C LEU A 487 -60.12 0.01 3.89
N THR A 488 -60.95 -0.85 4.46
CA THR A 488 -61.49 -2.04 3.77
C THR A 488 -62.96 -2.22 4.10
N THR A 489 -63.70 -2.82 3.17
CA THR A 489 -65.09 -3.27 3.40
C THR A 489 -65.14 -4.65 4.06
N GLN A 490 -64.02 -5.38 4.07
CA GLN A 490 -63.91 -6.69 4.68
C GLN A 490 -63.76 -6.60 6.20
N PHE A 491 -64.29 -7.62 6.90
CA PHE A 491 -64.22 -7.68 8.36
C PHE A 491 -62.76 -7.70 8.86
N PRO A 492 -62.33 -6.80 9.76
CA PRO A 492 -60.93 -6.68 10.17
C PRO A 492 -60.33 -7.97 10.75
N GLY A 493 -61.11 -8.76 11.50
CA GLY A 493 -60.63 -10.03 12.05
C GLY A 493 -60.27 -11.06 10.97
N LYS A 494 -61.01 -11.07 9.86
CA LYS A 494 -60.73 -11.92 8.71
C LYS A 494 -59.45 -11.46 8.00
N VAL A 495 -59.33 -10.14 7.75
CA VAL A 495 -58.16 -9.56 7.10
C VAL A 495 -56.88 -9.80 7.91
N ARG A 496 -56.93 -9.65 9.24
CA ARG A 496 -55.78 -9.93 10.13
C ARG A 496 -55.35 -11.40 10.06
N SER A 497 -56.32 -12.32 10.08
CA SER A 497 -56.06 -13.77 10.02
C SER A 497 -55.50 -14.22 8.67
N ASP A 498 -56.11 -13.80 7.57
CA ASP A 498 -55.80 -14.30 6.23
C ASP A 498 -54.49 -13.71 5.69
N TYR A 499 -54.14 -12.48 6.11
CA TYR A 499 -53.04 -11.72 5.52
C TYR A 499 -51.91 -11.35 6.48
N ASP A 500 -51.97 -11.67 7.78
CA ASP A 500 -50.94 -11.30 8.78
C ASP A 500 -50.68 -9.77 8.84
N MET A 501 -51.78 -9.02 9.04
CA MET A 501 -51.84 -7.55 8.99
C MET A 501 -51.73 -6.89 10.38
N ASP A 502 -51.03 -7.50 11.32
CA ASP A 502 -50.95 -7.01 12.71
C ASP A 502 -50.21 -5.67 12.84
N SER A 503 -49.29 -5.38 11.93
CA SER A 503 -48.51 -4.14 11.92
C SER A 503 -49.18 -2.95 11.21
N VAL A 504 -50.39 -3.15 10.66
CA VAL A 504 -51.11 -2.15 9.87
C VAL A 504 -52.37 -1.71 10.64
N GLU A 505 -52.63 -0.40 10.67
CA GLU A 505 -53.89 0.11 11.22
C GLU A 505 -55.02 -0.19 10.22
N ILE A 506 -56.09 -0.87 10.67
CA ILE A 506 -57.22 -1.27 9.82
C ILE A 506 -58.45 -0.50 10.27
N LYS A 507 -59.11 0.18 9.33
CA LYS A 507 -60.39 0.84 9.49
C LYS A 507 -61.43 0.15 8.63
N TRP A 508 -62.59 -0.11 9.21
CA TRP A 508 -63.62 -0.89 8.56
C TRP A 508 -64.73 0.01 8.04
N PHE A 509 -65.09 -0.11 6.77
CA PHE A 509 -66.29 0.51 6.23
C PHE A 509 -67.54 -0.30 6.65
N SER A 510 -68.28 0.18 7.64
CA SER A 510 -69.50 -0.48 8.12
C SER A 510 -70.57 0.53 8.56
N ASP A 511 -71.84 0.12 8.47
CA ASP A 511 -72.99 0.88 9.01
C ASP A 511 -73.17 0.68 10.53
N SER A 512 -72.35 -0.15 11.20
CA SER A 512 -72.50 -0.53 12.62
C SER A 512 -71.85 0.45 13.60
N THR A 513 -72.63 1.30 14.27
CA THR A 513 -72.16 2.37 15.18
C THR A 513 -71.49 1.91 16.49
N THR A 514 -71.15 0.62 16.65
CA THR A 514 -70.73 0.03 17.93
C THR A 514 -69.23 -0.21 18.10
N ASP A 515 -68.42 -0.13 17.03
CA ASP A 515 -66.97 -0.40 17.08
C ASP A 515 -66.11 0.87 16.87
N ILE A 516 -65.02 0.98 17.64
CA ILE A 516 -64.12 2.15 17.71
C ILE A 516 -63.36 2.40 16.38
N ASP A 517 -63.26 1.38 15.52
CA ASP A 517 -62.54 1.42 14.23
C ASP A 517 -63.46 1.44 13.01
N ASN A 518 -64.76 1.75 13.20
CA ASN A 518 -65.72 1.84 12.11
C ASN A 518 -65.71 3.22 11.44
N VAL A 519 -65.86 3.22 10.12
CA VAL A 519 -65.89 4.36 9.22
C VAL A 519 -67.17 4.32 8.40
N ASN A 520 -67.96 5.39 8.43
CA ASN A 520 -69.22 5.46 7.72
C ASN A 520 -68.99 5.43 6.19
N PRO A 521 -69.48 4.40 5.46
CA PRO A 521 -69.27 4.30 4.02
C PRO A 521 -70.08 5.31 3.19
N LYS A 522 -71.10 5.96 3.78
CA LYS A 522 -72.00 6.90 3.06
C LYS A 522 -71.59 8.36 3.16
N ASP A 523 -70.67 8.69 4.07
CA ASP A 523 -70.21 10.06 4.29
C ASP A 523 -68.71 10.19 3.98
N LEU A 524 -68.36 10.03 2.70
CA LEU A 524 -66.97 10.02 2.23
C LEU A 524 -66.20 11.29 2.58
N ASP A 525 -66.87 12.44 2.66
CA ASP A 525 -66.25 13.73 2.99
C ASP A 525 -66.15 13.99 4.52
N GLY A 526 -66.79 13.16 5.35
CA GLY A 526 -66.75 13.20 6.80
C GLY A 526 -65.66 12.28 7.37
N ASP A 527 -66.08 11.24 8.10
CA ASP A 527 -65.20 10.33 8.86
C ASP A 527 -64.02 9.75 8.04
N PRO A 528 -64.23 9.19 6.82
CA PRO A 528 -63.14 8.58 6.05
C PRO A 528 -62.09 9.62 5.65
N MET A 529 -62.53 10.80 5.24
CA MET A 529 -61.64 11.90 4.85
C MET A 529 -60.89 12.46 6.05
N GLU A 530 -61.53 12.63 7.21
CA GLU A 530 -60.89 13.08 8.44
C GLU A 530 -59.79 12.10 8.90
N ILE A 531 -60.08 10.80 8.88
CA ILE A 531 -59.13 9.76 9.26
C ILE A 531 -57.92 9.75 8.32
N VAL A 532 -58.16 9.70 7.00
CA VAL A 532 -57.09 9.66 6.01
C VAL A 532 -56.27 10.95 6.05
N SER A 533 -56.93 12.12 6.11
CA SER A 533 -56.23 13.41 6.16
C SER A 533 -55.38 13.56 7.42
N THR A 534 -55.91 13.22 8.59
CA THR A 534 -55.17 13.23 9.86
C THR A 534 -53.97 12.29 9.81
N PHE A 535 -54.15 11.07 9.31
CA PHE A 535 -53.07 10.11 9.14
C PHE A 535 -51.97 10.66 8.21
N LEU A 536 -52.34 11.16 7.04
CA LEU A 536 -51.40 11.72 6.05
C LEU A 536 -50.66 12.98 6.56
N MET A 537 -51.32 13.81 7.37
CA MET A 537 -50.70 15.03 7.93
C MET A 537 -49.74 14.74 9.10
N THR A 538 -50.01 13.69 9.88
CA THR A 538 -49.22 13.33 11.07
C THR A 538 -48.06 12.39 10.76
N THR A 539 -48.13 11.66 9.64
CA THR A 539 -47.16 10.61 9.29
C THR A 539 -46.46 10.92 7.97
N LYS A 540 -45.13 11.07 8.02
CA LYS A 540 -44.33 11.35 6.81
C LYS A 540 -44.13 10.07 6.00
N GLY A 541 -44.44 10.12 4.71
CA GLY A 541 -44.25 8.98 3.81
C GLY A 541 -45.16 7.80 4.15
N ALA A 542 -46.37 8.06 4.63
CA ALA A 542 -47.34 7.03 4.98
C ALA A 542 -47.74 6.17 3.77
N GLY A 543 -48.27 4.97 4.02
CA GLY A 543 -48.99 4.18 3.02
C GLY A 543 -50.46 4.09 3.40
N VAL A 544 -51.36 4.40 2.46
CA VAL A 544 -52.81 4.24 2.66
C VAL A 544 -53.35 3.28 1.60
N MET A 545 -54.00 2.21 2.03
CA MET A 545 -54.73 1.31 1.15
C MET A 545 -56.23 1.57 1.22
N LEU A 546 -56.88 1.61 0.07
CA LEU A 546 -58.32 1.68 -0.10
C LEU A 546 -58.80 0.42 -0.83
N GLU A 547 -59.62 -0.37 -0.15
CA GLU A 547 -60.25 -1.58 -0.68
C GLU A 547 -61.78 -1.48 -0.59
N GLY A 548 -62.48 -2.13 -1.54
CA GLY A 548 -63.94 -2.10 -1.61
C GLY A 548 -64.52 -0.88 -2.33
N VAL A 549 -63.77 -0.29 -3.26
CA VAL A 549 -64.17 0.90 -4.04
C VAL A 549 -65.42 0.63 -4.88
N ASP A 550 -65.54 -0.58 -5.40
CA ASP A 550 -66.74 -1.09 -6.07
C ASP A 550 -67.98 -0.92 -5.20
N THR A 551 -67.91 -1.34 -3.93
CA THR A 551 -69.01 -1.19 -2.96
C THR A 551 -69.27 0.29 -2.65
N LEU A 552 -68.23 1.12 -2.53
CA LEU A 552 -68.40 2.56 -2.31
C LEU A 552 -69.07 3.26 -3.50
N ILE A 553 -68.78 2.82 -4.74
CA ILE A 553 -69.41 3.34 -5.97
C ILE A 553 -70.89 2.98 -6.00
N GLU A 554 -71.24 1.75 -5.61
CA GLU A 554 -72.63 1.32 -5.50
C GLU A 554 -73.42 2.14 -4.47
N LEU A 555 -72.80 2.49 -3.34
CA LEU A 555 -73.46 3.23 -2.26
C LEU A 555 -73.58 4.74 -2.52
N ASN A 556 -72.55 5.38 -3.06
CA ASN A 556 -72.44 6.85 -3.14
C ASN A 556 -72.58 7.42 -4.55
N GLY A 557 -72.47 6.56 -5.57
CA GLY A 557 -72.32 6.96 -6.96
C GLY A 557 -70.87 7.28 -7.32
N PHE A 558 -70.54 7.03 -8.59
CA PHE A 558 -69.18 7.12 -9.12
C PHE A 558 -68.52 8.49 -8.95
N GLU A 559 -69.24 9.58 -9.23
CA GLU A 559 -68.68 10.94 -9.18
C GLU A 559 -68.20 11.33 -7.78
N LYS A 560 -68.94 10.92 -6.73
CA LYS A 560 -68.57 11.19 -5.34
C LYS A 560 -67.31 10.41 -4.94
N VAL A 561 -67.26 9.13 -5.30
CA VAL A 561 -66.08 8.28 -5.01
C VAL A 561 -64.85 8.74 -5.77
N LEU A 562 -64.99 9.13 -7.04
CA LEU A 562 -63.89 9.67 -7.82
C LEU A 562 -63.36 10.98 -7.23
N ASN A 563 -64.25 11.87 -6.77
CA ASN A 563 -63.84 13.10 -6.07
C ASN A 563 -63.14 12.81 -4.74
N PHE A 564 -63.58 11.79 -4.00
CA PHE A 564 -62.91 11.33 -2.79
C PHE A 564 -61.49 10.81 -3.08
N ILE A 565 -61.33 9.95 -4.08
CA ILE A 565 -60.01 9.45 -4.53
C ILE A 565 -59.10 10.61 -4.93
N LYS A 566 -59.62 11.59 -5.69
CA LYS A 566 -58.87 12.80 -6.08
C LYS A 566 -58.35 13.57 -4.87
N LYS A 567 -59.21 13.85 -3.90
CA LYS A 567 -58.82 14.57 -2.66
C LYS A 567 -57.74 13.82 -1.89
N ILE A 568 -57.85 12.50 -1.79
CA ILE A 568 -56.83 11.68 -1.11
C ILE A 568 -55.51 11.70 -1.87
N ASN A 569 -55.54 11.57 -3.20
CA ASN A 569 -54.34 11.62 -4.03
C ASN A 569 -53.65 12.99 -3.95
N ASP A 570 -54.41 14.09 -3.91
CA ASP A 570 -53.88 15.45 -3.74
C ASP A 570 -53.18 15.63 -2.37
N LEU A 571 -53.78 15.11 -1.30
CA LEU A 571 -53.16 15.10 0.04
C LEU A 571 -51.92 14.21 0.07
N ALA A 572 -51.98 13.02 -0.54
CA ALA A 572 -50.87 12.10 -0.60
C ALA A 572 -49.66 12.72 -1.34
N SER A 573 -49.90 13.38 -2.47
CA SER A 573 -48.87 14.10 -3.21
C SER A 573 -48.24 15.23 -2.40
N THR A 574 -49.03 15.91 -1.55
CA THR A 574 -48.53 17.00 -0.69
C THR A 574 -47.61 16.48 0.42
N HIS A 575 -47.94 15.32 1.00
CA HIS A 575 -47.21 14.72 2.13
C HIS A 575 -46.18 13.65 1.73
N GLY A 576 -46.04 13.37 0.43
CA GLY A 576 -45.14 12.32 -0.09
C GLY A 576 -45.58 10.90 0.31
N SER A 577 -46.86 10.72 0.57
CA SER A 577 -47.46 9.45 0.96
C SER A 577 -47.87 8.63 -0.27
N THR A 578 -48.02 7.33 -0.08
CA THR A 578 -48.34 6.37 -1.13
C THR A 578 -49.78 5.90 -0.98
N ILE A 579 -50.58 6.02 -2.05
CA ILE A 579 -51.94 5.45 -2.09
C ILE A 579 -51.94 4.13 -2.86
N ILE A 580 -52.62 3.12 -2.33
CA ILE A 580 -52.82 1.81 -2.95
C ILE A 580 -54.32 1.58 -3.09
N LEU A 581 -54.83 1.50 -4.31
CA LEU A 581 -56.24 1.21 -4.57
C LEU A 581 -56.40 -0.21 -5.09
N ALA A 582 -57.28 -0.99 -4.47
CA ALA A 582 -57.70 -2.30 -4.99
C ALA A 582 -59.01 -2.17 -5.75
N LEU A 583 -59.06 -2.68 -6.98
CA LEU A 583 -60.24 -2.61 -7.84
C LEU A 583 -60.47 -3.91 -8.62
N ASP A 584 -61.70 -4.40 -8.62
CA ASP A 584 -62.13 -5.46 -9.54
C ASP A 584 -62.67 -4.83 -10.83
N LYS A 585 -61.96 -5.06 -11.95
CA LYS A 585 -62.31 -4.54 -13.28
C LYS A 585 -63.69 -4.99 -13.75
N LYS A 586 -64.18 -6.15 -13.31
CA LYS A 586 -65.48 -6.71 -13.72
C LYS A 586 -66.66 -5.97 -13.07
N LYS A 587 -66.44 -5.23 -11.99
CA LYS A 587 -67.49 -4.54 -11.22
C LYS A 587 -67.66 -3.07 -11.58
N VAL A 588 -66.84 -2.55 -12.49
CA VAL A 588 -66.90 -1.16 -12.97
C VAL A 588 -67.07 -1.11 -14.49
N THR A 589 -67.67 -0.03 -15.00
CA THR A 589 -67.74 0.17 -16.45
C THR A 589 -66.39 0.59 -17.01
N GLU A 590 -66.15 0.35 -18.30
CA GLU A 590 -64.89 0.72 -18.97
C GLU A 590 -64.58 2.22 -18.87
N SER A 591 -65.61 3.08 -18.93
CA SER A 591 -65.46 4.53 -18.72
C SER A 591 -65.05 4.88 -17.30
N GLN A 592 -65.59 4.17 -16.30
CA GLN A 592 -65.25 4.37 -14.88
C GLN A 592 -63.82 3.90 -14.60
N PHE A 593 -63.45 2.72 -15.12
CA PHE A 593 -62.10 2.17 -15.01
C PHE A 593 -61.04 3.12 -15.55
N LYS A 594 -61.27 3.67 -16.75
CA LYS A 594 -60.36 4.65 -17.36
C LYS A 594 -60.21 5.91 -16.51
N ALA A 595 -61.32 6.47 -16.03
CA ALA A 595 -61.29 7.67 -15.20
C ALA A 595 -60.59 7.46 -13.84
N ILE A 596 -60.69 6.26 -13.25
CA ILE A 596 -59.91 5.89 -12.06
C ILE A 596 -58.43 5.74 -12.43
N THR A 597 -58.11 5.01 -13.49
CA THR A 597 -56.73 4.76 -13.95
C THR A 597 -55.95 6.07 -14.17
N GLU A 598 -56.60 7.10 -14.72
CA GLU A 598 -56.00 8.43 -14.92
C GLU A 598 -55.61 9.15 -13.61
N GLN A 599 -56.06 8.68 -12.44
CA GLN A 599 -55.68 9.24 -11.13
C GLN A 599 -54.46 8.57 -10.48
N PHE A 600 -53.95 7.49 -11.06
CA PHE A 600 -52.84 6.70 -10.49
C PHE A 600 -51.61 6.75 -11.39
N ASP A 601 -50.43 6.69 -10.78
CA ASP A 601 -49.16 6.75 -11.51
C ASP A 601 -48.82 5.41 -12.17
N GLU A 602 -49.15 4.31 -11.49
CA GLU A 602 -48.88 2.95 -11.93
C GLU A 602 -50.12 2.07 -11.78
N THR A 603 -50.35 1.20 -12.76
CA THR A 603 -51.45 0.23 -12.75
C THR A 603 -50.89 -1.17 -12.97
N HIS A 604 -51.21 -2.09 -12.06
CA HIS A 604 -50.80 -3.50 -12.12
C HIS A 604 -52.05 -4.37 -12.28
N ASP A 605 -52.20 -5.03 -13.43
CA ASP A 605 -53.36 -5.87 -13.76
C ASP A 605 -53.01 -7.36 -13.58
N PHE A 606 -53.65 -7.99 -12.59
CA PHE A 606 -53.44 -9.40 -12.21
C PHE A 606 -54.62 -10.31 -12.60
N GLN A 607 -55.62 -9.78 -13.33
CA GLN A 607 -56.85 -10.51 -13.68
C GLN A 607 -56.77 -11.39 -14.94
#